data_AF-A0A0R0DA18-F1
#
_entry.id   AF-A0A0R0DA18-F1
#
_cell.length_a   1.000
_cell.length_b   1.000
_cell.length_c   1.000
_cell.angle_alpha   90.00
_cell.angle_beta   90.00
_cell.angle_gamma   90.00
#
_symmetry.space_group_name_H-M   'P 1'
#
loop_
_entity.id
_entity.type
_entity.pdbx_description
1 polymer ?
#
loop_
_entity_poly.entity_id
_entity_poly.type
_entity_poly.pdbx_seq_one_letter_code
_entity_poly.pdbx_strand_id
1 'polypeptide(L)'
;MAATGSSDTITGIQLSVGGGVRMATSEGDITLTAANIVAGQDVGIHAAGDLSIRSGQDTLGNANTSQSKAIGTVQISDTEKFSGWHRQQHEDDSAQVSQVASNIGSLGGSVNLSAGGSYSQIASNVVAAQDINITATSIELLTADETGHSSGVR
;
A
#
# COMPACT_ATOMS: atom_id res chain seq x y z
N MET A 1 -30.69 -18.87 -8.24
CA MET A 1 -29.25 -18.76 -8.59
C MET A 1 -28.78 -17.44 -8.03
N ALA A 2 -28.03 -17.45 -6.92
CA ALA A 2 -27.45 -16.23 -6.35
C ALA A 2 -26.13 -15.98 -7.07
N ALA A 3 -26.01 -14.87 -7.79
CA ALA A 3 -24.73 -14.40 -8.28
C ALA A 3 -23.91 -14.02 -7.05
N THR A 4 -22.76 -14.67 -6.89
CA THR A 4 -21.76 -14.30 -5.90
C THR A 4 -21.15 -12.99 -6.36
N GLY A 5 -21.41 -11.90 -5.64
CA GLY A 5 -20.82 -10.59 -5.93
C GLY A 5 -19.31 -10.71 -6.10
N SER A 6 -18.81 -10.34 -7.28
CA SER A 6 -17.37 -10.32 -7.56
C SER A 6 -16.80 -9.06 -6.93
N SER A 7 -16.08 -9.21 -5.81
CA SER A 7 -15.26 -8.13 -5.26
C SER A 7 -14.04 -7.92 -6.16
N ASP A 8 -13.92 -6.75 -6.78
CA ASP A 8 -12.79 -6.43 -7.66
C ASP A 8 -11.63 -5.88 -6.82
N THR A 9 -10.57 -6.67 -6.69
CA THR A 9 -9.33 -6.24 -6.01
C THR A 9 -8.27 -5.89 -7.05
N ILE A 10 -7.79 -4.66 -7.02
CA ILE A 10 -6.75 -4.17 -7.94
C ILE A 10 -5.54 -3.70 -7.13
N THR A 11 -4.41 -4.37 -7.35
CA THR A 11 -3.14 -4.10 -6.65
C THR A 11 -2.05 -3.69 -7.64
N GLY A 12 -1.37 -2.57 -7.38
CA GLY A 12 -0.13 -2.20 -8.07
C GLY A 12 -0.28 -1.67 -9.50
N ILE A 13 -1.49 -1.30 -9.94
CA ILE A 13 -1.71 -0.81 -11.31
C ILE A 13 -1.28 0.64 -11.48
N GLN A 14 -0.72 0.97 -12.64
CA GLN A 14 -0.54 2.33 -13.13
C GLN A 14 -1.43 2.50 -14.36
N LEU A 15 -2.51 3.28 -14.24
CA LEU A 15 -3.44 3.55 -15.33
C LEU A 15 -3.44 5.05 -15.64
N SER A 16 -2.87 5.41 -16.78
CA SER A 16 -2.82 6.79 -17.29
C SER A 16 -3.48 6.87 -18.66
N VAL A 17 -4.50 7.72 -18.80
CA VAL A 17 -5.21 7.92 -20.06
C VAL A 17 -5.38 9.41 -20.36
N GLY A 18 -5.32 9.79 -21.64
CA GLY A 18 -5.56 11.18 -22.06
C GLY A 18 -7.04 11.60 -21.95
N GLY A 19 -7.96 10.63 -21.88
CA GLY A 19 -9.40 10.84 -21.66
C GLY A 19 -9.81 10.68 -20.20
N GLY A 20 -11.07 10.32 -19.96
CA GLY A 20 -11.58 10.00 -18.61
C GLY A 20 -11.41 8.52 -18.24
N VAL A 21 -11.39 8.24 -16.94
CA VAL A 21 -11.42 6.88 -16.38
C VAL A 21 -12.78 6.63 -15.75
N ARG A 22 -13.36 5.45 -16.00
CA ARG A 22 -14.56 4.98 -15.30
C ARG A 22 -14.36 3.54 -14.83
N MET A 23 -14.58 3.31 -13.55
CA MET A 23 -14.57 2.00 -12.91
C MET A 23 -15.86 1.83 -12.14
N ALA A 24 -16.56 0.72 -12.34
CA ALA A 24 -17.81 0.47 -11.64
C ALA A 24 -18.03 -1.03 -11.42
N THR A 25 -18.49 -1.41 -10.23
CA THR A 25 -19.03 -2.75 -9.96
C THR A 25 -20.55 -2.68 -9.92
N SER A 26 -21.22 -3.71 -10.44
CA SER A 26 -22.68 -3.84 -10.32
C SER A 26 -23.09 -4.47 -8.99
N GLU A 27 -22.20 -5.25 -8.39
CA GLU A 27 -22.34 -5.90 -7.09
C GLU A 27 -20.97 -5.95 -6.42
N GLY A 28 -20.90 -5.85 -5.09
CA GLY A 28 -19.66 -5.98 -4.33
C GLY A 28 -18.76 -4.74 -4.31
N ASP A 29 -17.58 -4.93 -3.76
CA ASP A 29 -16.68 -3.86 -3.32
C ASP A 29 -15.57 -3.58 -4.35
N ILE A 30 -14.97 -2.39 -4.28
CA ILE A 30 -13.75 -2.02 -5.01
C ILE A 30 -12.63 -1.78 -4.01
N THR A 31 -11.49 -2.45 -4.18
CA THR A 31 -10.28 -2.18 -3.39
C THR A 31 -9.11 -1.82 -4.30
N LEU A 32 -8.51 -0.65 -4.05
CA LEU A 32 -7.34 -0.13 -4.75
C LEU A 32 -6.15 -0.10 -3.80
N THR A 33 -5.13 -0.90 -4.08
CA THR A 33 -3.91 -1.00 -3.25
C THR A 33 -2.68 -0.62 -4.08
N ALA A 34 -1.88 0.35 -3.61
CA ALA A 34 -0.74 0.90 -4.37
C ALA A 34 -1.08 1.22 -5.85
N ALA A 35 -2.28 1.75 -6.09
CA ALA A 35 -2.79 2.03 -7.43
C ALA A 35 -2.57 3.51 -7.78
N ASN A 36 -2.05 3.78 -8.97
CA ASN A 36 -1.99 5.15 -9.51
C ASN A 36 -2.91 5.26 -10.72
N ILE A 37 -4.02 5.97 -10.56
CA ILE A 37 -5.05 6.20 -11.57
C ILE A 37 -5.02 7.69 -11.91
N VAL A 38 -4.59 8.02 -13.12
CA VAL A 38 -4.51 9.42 -13.59
C VAL A 38 -5.23 9.55 -14.92
N ALA A 39 -6.13 10.53 -15.02
CA ALA A 39 -6.89 10.81 -16.22
C ALA A 39 -6.68 12.26 -16.70
N GLY A 40 -6.66 12.47 -18.01
CA GLY A 40 -6.65 13.81 -18.61
C GLY A 40 -7.98 14.55 -18.40
N GLN A 41 -9.08 13.81 -18.26
CA GLN A 41 -10.42 14.32 -17.94
C GLN A 41 -10.89 13.69 -16.63
N ASP A 42 -12.18 13.46 -16.44
CA ASP A 42 -12.74 12.97 -15.17
C ASP A 42 -12.27 11.56 -14.79
N VAL A 43 -12.14 11.32 -13.49
CA VAL A 43 -12.06 9.97 -12.91
C VAL A 43 -13.37 9.68 -12.20
N GLY A 44 -14.01 8.55 -12.53
CA GLY A 44 -15.20 8.05 -11.87
C GLY A 44 -15.01 6.65 -11.33
N ILE A 45 -15.24 6.43 -10.04
CA ILE A 45 -15.20 5.11 -9.39
C ILE A 45 -16.49 4.88 -8.61
N HIS A 46 -17.16 3.77 -8.90
CA HIS A 46 -18.43 3.41 -8.28
C HIS A 46 -18.40 1.96 -7.77
N ALA A 47 -18.40 1.79 -6.45
CA ALA A 47 -18.59 0.49 -5.82
C ALA A 47 -20.06 0.31 -5.43
N ALA A 48 -20.66 -0.82 -5.81
CA ALA A 48 -22.01 -1.17 -5.33
C ALA A 48 -22.02 -1.44 -3.81
N GLY A 49 -20.93 -1.98 -3.26
CA GLY A 49 -20.65 -2.12 -1.83
C GLY A 49 -19.69 -1.04 -1.33
N ASP A 50 -18.58 -1.46 -0.73
CA ASP A 50 -17.56 -0.60 -0.15
C ASP A 50 -16.49 -0.18 -1.18
N LEU A 51 -15.91 1.01 -1.01
CA LEU A 51 -14.78 1.52 -1.79
C LEU A 51 -13.59 1.78 -0.87
N SER A 52 -12.50 1.02 -1.04
CA SER A 52 -11.26 1.19 -0.29
C SER A 52 -10.11 1.62 -1.18
N ILE A 53 -9.41 2.68 -0.80
CA ILE A 53 -8.19 3.18 -1.46
C ILE A 53 -7.09 3.22 -0.42
N ARG A 54 -6.08 2.36 -0.57
CA ARG A 54 -5.03 2.19 0.44
C ARG A 54 -3.63 2.17 -0.17
N SER A 55 -2.63 2.56 0.60
CA SER A 55 -1.24 2.28 0.25
C SER A 55 -0.99 0.77 0.18
N GLY A 56 -0.06 0.37 -0.68
CA GLY A 56 0.55 -0.95 -0.60
C GLY A 56 1.76 -0.93 0.32
N GLN A 57 1.98 -2.02 1.04
CA GLN A 57 3.16 -2.21 1.87
C GLN A 57 4.21 -2.96 1.05
N ASP A 58 5.36 -2.33 0.76
CA ASP A 58 6.50 -3.03 0.17
C ASP A 58 7.54 -3.33 1.26
N THR A 59 7.51 -4.55 1.77
CA THR A 59 8.59 -5.09 2.62
C THR A 59 9.76 -5.50 1.74
N LEU A 60 10.51 -4.53 1.22
CA LEU A 60 11.87 -4.76 0.72
C LEU A 60 12.85 -4.86 1.89
N GLY A 61 12.65 -5.90 2.71
CA GLY A 61 13.62 -6.36 3.68
C GLY A 61 14.00 -7.79 3.31
N ASN A 62 15.14 -7.94 2.65
CA ASN A 62 15.73 -9.20 2.24
C ASN A 62 15.52 -10.35 3.25
N ALA A 63 14.52 -11.20 3.02
CA ALA A 63 14.52 -12.58 3.51
C ALA A 63 15.61 -13.43 2.83
N ASN A 64 16.55 -12.82 2.09
CA ASN A 64 17.90 -13.32 1.99
C ASN A 64 18.65 -13.11 3.32
N THR A 65 18.08 -13.63 4.41
CA THR A 65 18.95 -14.41 5.30
C THR A 65 19.46 -15.52 4.40
N SER A 66 20.62 -15.27 3.80
CA SER A 66 21.46 -16.32 3.34
C SER A 66 21.55 -17.29 4.53
N GLN A 67 20.75 -18.35 4.47
CA GLN A 67 21.05 -19.70 4.98
C GLN A 67 22.34 -20.24 4.32
N SER A 68 23.28 -19.35 4.02
CA SER A 68 24.69 -19.56 3.71
C SER A 68 25.50 -19.41 4.99
N LYS A 69 24.95 -19.83 6.15
CA LYS A 69 25.83 -20.32 7.22
C LYS A 69 26.23 -21.74 6.85
N ALA A 70 27.24 -21.78 6.00
CA ALA A 70 28.28 -22.80 5.97
C ALA A 70 27.79 -24.26 5.87
N ILE A 71 27.79 -24.77 4.65
CA ILE A 71 28.51 -26.02 4.41
C ILE A 71 29.97 -25.74 4.82
N GLY A 72 30.34 -26.11 6.03
CA GLY A 72 31.66 -25.83 6.59
C GLY A 72 31.81 -26.52 7.93
N THR A 73 32.41 -27.70 7.89
CA THR A 73 32.91 -28.51 9.00
C THR A 73 33.23 -27.70 10.26
N VAL A 74 32.51 -27.98 11.36
CA VAL A 74 32.93 -27.60 12.70
C VAL A 74 34.19 -28.42 13.02
N GLN A 75 35.36 -27.83 12.84
CA GLN A 75 36.53 -28.16 13.65
C GLN A 75 36.65 -27.07 14.71
N ILE A 76 36.17 -27.40 15.91
CA ILE A 76 36.55 -26.71 17.13
C ILE A 76 38.02 -27.06 17.34
N SER A 77 38.89 -26.07 17.35
CA SER A 77 39.91 -25.91 18.40
C SER A 77 40.91 -24.83 18.05
N ASP A 78 41.04 -23.91 19.00
CA ASP A 78 42.26 -23.23 19.41
C ASP A 78 42.89 -22.25 18.43
N THR A 79 42.51 -20.98 18.55
CA THR A 79 43.50 -19.88 18.58
C THR A 79 42.92 -18.72 19.37
N GLU A 80 43.38 -18.64 20.62
CA GLU A 80 43.31 -17.44 21.42
C GLU A 80 44.03 -16.25 20.72
N LYS A 81 43.67 -15.03 21.13
CA LYS A 81 44.47 -13.78 21.06
C LYS A 81 44.47 -13.06 19.70
N PHE A 82 43.65 -12.01 19.57
CA PHE A 82 44.15 -10.62 19.64
C PHE A 82 43.02 -9.58 19.63
N SER A 83 43.24 -8.58 20.46
CA SER A 83 42.72 -7.21 20.54
C SER A 83 41.69 -6.73 19.53
N GLY A 84 40.63 -6.15 20.10
CA GLY A 84 40.07 -4.87 19.65
C GLY A 84 39.41 -4.89 18.28
N TRP A 85 38.09 -4.97 18.26
CA TRP A 85 37.21 -3.85 17.87
C TRP A 85 35.80 -4.23 18.32
N HIS A 86 35.22 -3.39 19.19
CA HIS A 86 33.79 -3.38 19.41
C HIS A 86 33.13 -3.07 18.06
N ARG A 87 32.66 -4.09 17.35
CA ARG A 87 31.57 -3.95 16.40
C ARG A 87 30.30 -4.32 17.15
N GLN A 88 29.78 -3.37 17.92
CA GLN A 88 28.34 -3.21 17.99
C GLN A 88 27.90 -2.88 16.57
N GLN A 89 27.75 -3.91 15.76
CA GLN A 89 26.87 -3.84 14.61
C GLN A 89 25.48 -3.79 15.22
N HIS A 90 25.02 -2.56 15.45
CA HIS A 90 23.61 -2.26 15.33
C HIS A 90 23.22 -2.72 13.93
N GLU A 91 22.82 -3.98 13.82
CA GLU A 91 21.90 -4.38 12.78
C GLU A 91 20.56 -3.82 13.23
N ASP A 92 20.39 -2.53 12.98
CA ASP A 92 19.08 -2.02 12.65
C ASP A 92 18.71 -2.74 11.35
N ASP A 93 18.26 -3.99 11.45
CA ASP A 93 17.36 -4.61 10.49
C ASP A 93 16.03 -3.86 10.61
N SER A 94 16.10 -2.57 10.28
CA SER A 94 14.97 -1.82 9.80
C SER A 94 14.60 -2.50 8.51
N ALA A 95 13.73 -3.49 8.59
CA ALA A 95 12.81 -3.78 7.50
C ALA A 95 12.09 -2.45 7.24
N GLN A 96 12.71 -1.59 6.43
CA GLN A 96 12.13 -0.33 6.00
C GLN A 96 10.91 -0.76 5.20
N VAL A 97 9.76 -0.65 5.86
CA VAL A 97 8.47 -0.81 5.21
C VAL A 97 8.34 0.42 4.32
N SER A 98 8.59 0.23 3.02
CA SER A 98 8.38 1.30 2.05
C SER A 98 6.90 1.29 1.69
N GLN A 99 6.16 2.29 2.20
CA GLN A 99 4.77 2.45 1.82
C GLN A 99 4.66 3.05 0.42
N VAL A 100 3.88 2.41 -0.44
CA VAL A 100 3.54 2.91 -1.78
C VAL A 100 2.10 3.42 -1.75
N ALA A 101 1.93 4.72 -1.60
CA ALA A 101 0.62 5.37 -1.60
C ALA A 101 -0.16 5.10 -2.90
N SER A 102 -1.48 4.95 -2.80
CA SER A 102 -2.34 5.01 -3.99
C SER A 102 -2.58 6.48 -4.37
N ASN A 103 -2.56 6.80 -5.66
CA ASN A 103 -2.83 8.14 -6.18
C ASN A 103 -3.98 8.10 -7.19
N ILE A 104 -5.08 8.79 -6.91
CA ILE A 104 -6.19 8.94 -7.85
C ILE A 104 -6.28 10.40 -8.25
N GLY A 105 -6.23 10.69 -9.54
CA GLY A 105 -6.41 12.07 -9.95
C GLY A 105 -6.81 12.36 -11.38
N SER A 106 -7.36 13.56 -11.52
CA SER A 106 -7.76 14.15 -12.79
C SER A 106 -6.94 15.40 -13.07
N LEU A 107 -6.28 15.43 -14.22
CA LEU A 107 -5.43 16.55 -14.65
C LEU A 107 -6.23 17.72 -15.24
N GLY A 108 -7.46 17.48 -15.69
CA GLY A 108 -8.28 18.48 -16.38
C GLY A 108 -9.76 18.47 -16.04
N GLY A 109 -10.19 17.62 -15.11
CA GLY A 109 -11.59 17.48 -14.70
C GLY A 109 -11.74 17.12 -13.22
N SER A 110 -12.83 16.42 -12.91
CA SER A 110 -13.22 16.08 -11.53
C SER A 110 -12.94 14.63 -11.18
N VAL A 111 -12.77 14.36 -9.88
CA VAL A 111 -12.73 12.99 -9.34
C VAL A 111 -14.06 12.71 -8.63
N ASN A 112 -14.74 11.65 -9.02
CA ASN A 112 -16.04 11.24 -8.49
C ASN A 112 -15.94 9.82 -7.92
N LEU A 113 -15.99 9.69 -6.60
CA LEU A 113 -15.87 8.42 -5.88
C LEU A 113 -17.20 8.13 -5.19
N SER A 114 -17.74 6.93 -5.40
CA SER A 114 -19.00 6.54 -4.79
C SER A 114 -18.97 5.10 -4.29
N ALA A 115 -19.58 4.88 -3.13
CA ALA A 115 -19.77 3.58 -2.51
C ALA A 115 -21.23 3.45 -2.05
N GLY A 116 -21.84 2.29 -2.28
CA GLY A 116 -23.14 1.97 -1.68
C GLY A 116 -23.03 1.83 -0.16
N GLY A 117 -21.90 1.31 0.33
CA GLY A 117 -21.55 1.20 1.74
C GLY A 117 -20.59 2.30 2.19
N SER A 118 -19.39 1.90 2.57
CA SER A 118 -18.36 2.75 3.17
C SER A 118 -17.30 3.16 2.15
N TYR A 119 -16.79 4.38 2.29
CA TYR A 119 -15.59 4.84 1.61
C TYR A 119 -14.44 4.96 2.61
N SER A 120 -13.29 4.34 2.31
CA SER A 120 -12.09 4.42 3.14
C SER A 120 -10.87 4.82 2.30
N GLN A 121 -10.15 5.86 2.74
CA GLN A 121 -8.88 6.29 2.16
C GLN A 121 -7.77 6.17 3.21
N ILE A 122 -6.75 5.36 2.94
CA ILE A 122 -5.67 5.04 3.88
C ILE A 122 -4.32 5.38 3.24
N ALA A 123 -3.59 6.36 3.80
CA ALA A 123 -2.28 6.82 3.28
C ALA A 123 -2.22 6.94 1.75
N SER A 124 -3.26 7.55 1.19
CA SER A 124 -3.47 7.66 -0.25
C SER A 124 -3.84 9.09 -0.61
N ASN A 125 -3.67 9.45 -1.88
CA ASN A 125 -3.92 10.80 -2.38
C ASN A 125 -5.08 10.80 -3.39
N VAL A 126 -5.96 11.79 -3.28
CA VAL A 126 -7.02 12.06 -4.26
C VAL A 126 -6.91 13.53 -4.66
N VAL A 127 -6.73 13.79 -5.97
CA VAL A 127 -6.48 15.14 -6.50
C VAL A 127 -7.29 15.38 -7.77
N ALA A 128 -7.95 16.52 -7.88
CA ALA A 128 -8.67 16.91 -9.10
C ALA A 128 -8.29 18.33 -9.52
N ALA A 129 -8.33 18.60 -10.82
CA ALA A 129 -8.19 19.95 -11.36
C ALA A 129 -9.44 20.80 -11.12
N GLN A 130 -10.62 20.16 -11.02
CA GLN A 130 -11.90 20.82 -10.81
C GLN A 130 -12.49 20.47 -9.44
N ASP A 131 -13.29 19.40 -9.34
CA ASP A 131 -13.95 19.01 -8.08
C ASP A 131 -13.55 17.61 -7.61
N ILE A 132 -13.60 17.38 -6.30
CA ILE A 132 -13.54 16.05 -5.69
C ILE A 132 -14.88 15.78 -5.03
N ASN A 133 -15.62 14.80 -5.55
CA ASN A 133 -16.91 14.37 -5.02
C ASN A 133 -16.78 12.97 -4.42
N ILE A 134 -17.17 12.81 -3.16
CA ILE A 134 -17.16 11.52 -2.45
C ILE A 134 -18.55 11.29 -1.86
N THR A 135 -19.21 10.22 -2.28
CA THR A 135 -20.55 9.84 -1.82
C THR A 135 -20.54 8.43 -1.26
N ALA A 136 -20.84 8.29 0.03
CA ALA A 136 -20.92 6.99 0.70
C ALA A 136 -21.84 7.10 1.92
N THR A 137 -22.23 5.96 2.47
CA THR A 137 -22.95 5.90 3.76
C THR A 137 -22.05 6.33 4.91
N SER A 138 -20.76 5.95 4.86
CA SER A 138 -19.72 6.36 5.80
C SER A 138 -18.44 6.72 5.05
N ILE A 139 -17.68 7.68 5.57
CA ILE A 139 -16.43 8.16 4.98
C ILE A 139 -15.36 8.13 6.07
N GLU A 140 -14.29 7.38 5.83
CA GLU A 140 -13.13 7.25 6.71
C GLU A 140 -11.86 7.70 5.99
N LEU A 141 -11.12 8.62 6.61
CA LEU A 141 -9.83 9.08 6.13
C LEU A 141 -8.79 8.74 7.19
N LEU A 142 -7.93 7.78 6.89
CA LEU A 142 -6.99 7.19 7.80
C LEU A 142 -5.56 7.45 7.32
N THR A 143 -4.66 7.65 8.27
CA THR A 143 -3.23 7.53 8.01
C THR A 143 -2.86 6.05 8.04
N ALA A 144 -1.80 5.66 7.35
CA ALA A 144 -1.26 4.33 7.55
C ALA A 144 -0.66 4.25 8.94
N ASP A 145 -1.06 3.22 9.70
CA ASP A 145 -0.42 2.87 10.96
C ASP A 145 0.95 2.26 10.62
N GLU A 146 2.00 3.07 10.79
CA GLU A 146 3.34 2.53 10.92
C GLU A 146 3.42 1.95 12.32
N THR A 147 3.39 0.63 12.44
CA THR A 147 3.78 -0.05 13.69
C THR A 147 5.29 0.13 13.88
N GLY A 148 5.72 1.36 14.16
CA GLY A 148 7.06 1.71 14.59
C GLY A 148 7.16 1.35 16.06
N HIS A 149 7.91 0.29 16.36
CA HIS A 149 8.17 -0.19 17.71
C HIS A 149 8.68 0.93 18.62
N SER A 150 7.82 1.47 19.49
CA SER A 150 8.26 2.30 20.61
C SER A 150 8.77 1.39 21.73
N SER A 151 10.08 1.15 21.79
CA SER A 151 10.70 0.61 23.00
C SER A 151 11.05 1.77 23.93
N GLY A 152 10.30 1.89 25.02
CA GLY A 152 10.47 2.94 26.02
C GLY A 152 11.82 2.84 26.73
N VAL A 153 12.51 3.98 26.83
CA VAL A 153 13.69 4.14 27.67
C VAL A 153 13.23 4.51 29.08
N ARG A 154 13.59 3.69 30.09
CA ARG A 154 13.62 4.09 31.50
C ARG A 154 14.98 3.73 32.08
#